data_AF-A0A5K0WCB0-F1
#
_entry.id   AF-A0A5K0WCB0-F1
#
_cell.length_a   1.000
_cell.length_b   1.000
_cell.length_c   1.000
_cell.angle_alpha   90.00
_cell.angle_beta   90.00
_cell.angle_gamma   90.00
#
_symmetry.space_group_name_H-M   'P 1'
#
loop_
_entity.id
_entity.type
_entity.pdbx_description
1 polymer ?
#
loop_
_entity_poly.entity_id
_entity_poly.type
_entity_poly.pdbx_seq_one_letter_code
_entity_poly.pdbx_strand_id
1 'polypeptide(L)' 'GCDASILISGPGSEREAVDNEDLAPEAFESVGTAKAVVESKCPGVVSCADILAIAARDFVFL' A
#
# COMPACT_ATOMS: atom_id res chain seq x y z
N GLY A 1 -12.73 -0.01 0.14
CA GLY A 1 -12.87 -1.26 -0.64
C GLY A 1 -11.48 -1.82 -0.84
N CYS A 2 -11.16 -2.48 -1.95
CA CYS A 2 -9.76 -2.74 -2.34
C CYS A 2 -9.25 -1.59 -3.23
N ASP A 3 -9.22 -0.38 -2.67
CA ASP A 3 -8.99 0.90 -3.36
C ASP A 3 -7.79 1.69 -2.81
N ALA A 4 -7.01 1.06 -1.92
CA ALA A 4 -5.82 1.62 -1.28
C ALA A 4 -6.08 2.88 -0.41
N SER A 5 -7.32 3.09 0.06
CA SER A 5 -7.66 4.17 1.00
C SER A 5 -6.79 4.17 2.25
N ILE A 6 -6.45 2.98 2.76
CA ILE A 6 -5.59 2.77 3.93
C ILE A 6 -4.18 3.35 3.78
N LEU A 7 -3.70 3.56 2.55
CA LEU A 7 -2.36 4.12 2.33
C LEU A 7 -2.30 5.65 2.52
N ILE A 8 -3.45 6.33 2.54
CA ILE A 8 -3.54 7.78 2.71
C ILE A 8 -3.35 8.10 4.20
N SER A 9 -2.40 8.99 4.52
CA SER A 9 -2.18 9.50 5.87
C SER A 9 -2.74 10.91 6.03
N GLY A 10 -3.16 11.27 7.24
CA GLY A 10 -3.66 12.60 7.59
C GLY A 10 -4.92 12.54 8.45
N PRO A 11 -5.35 13.69 9.00
CA PRO A 11 -6.46 13.76 9.93
C PRO A 11 -7.74 13.14 9.35
N GLY A 12 -8.31 12.17 10.06
CA GLY A 12 -9.52 11.46 9.63
C GLY A 12 -9.31 10.41 8.55
N SER A 13 -8.06 10.06 8.24
CA SER A 13 -7.75 8.93 7.36
C SER A 13 -8.03 7.60 8.03
N GLU A 14 -8.30 6.58 7.21
CA GLU A 14 -8.43 5.19 7.67
C GLU A 14 -7.13 4.72 8.38
N ARG A 15 -5.97 5.20 7.94
CA ARG A 15 -4.67 4.86 8.51
C ARG A 15 -4.52 5.28 9.97
N GLU A 16 -5.13 6.40 10.35
CA GLU A 16 -5.10 6.94 11.72
C GLU A 16 -6.28 6.47 12.57
N ALA A 17 -7.10 5.55 12.07
CA ALA A 17 -8.18 4.94 12.85
C ALA A 17 -7.60 4.02 13.93
N VAL A 18 -8.22 4.03 15.11
CA VAL A 18 -7.80 3.22 16.28
C VAL A 18 -7.62 1.74 15.93
N ASP A 19 -8.51 1.19 15.11
CA ASP A 19 -8.46 -0.22 14.69
C ASP A 19 -7.23 -0.56 13.81
N ASN A 20 -6.53 0.45 13.28
CA ASN A 20 -5.40 0.31 12.35
C ASN A 20 -4.06 0.76 12.96
N GLU A 21 -4.02 1.18 14.23
CA GLU A 21 -2.79 1.68 14.89
C GLU A 21 -1.68 0.61 14.96
N ASP A 22 -2.05 -0.67 15.03
CA ASP A 22 -1.12 -1.80 15.11
C ASP A 22 -0.60 -2.26 13.74
N LEU A 23 -1.03 -1.63 12.63
CA LEU A 23 -0.49 -1.96 11.31
C LEU A 23 0.99 -1.59 11.24
N ALA A 24 1.81 -2.55 10.80
CA ALA A 24 3.26 -2.39 10.69
C ALA A 24 3.62 -1.12 9.87
N PRO A 25 4.32 -0.14 10.46
CA PRO A 25 4.72 1.08 9.75
C PRO A 25 5.53 0.79 8.48
N GLU A 26 6.35 -0.27 8.51
CA GLU A 26 7.19 -0.73 7.41
C GLU A 26 6.38 -1.25 6.21
N ALA A 27 5.13 -1.69 6.42
CA ALA A 27 4.26 -2.15 5.34
C ALA A 27 3.90 -1.00 4.40
N PHE A 28 3.64 0.20 4.95
CA PHE A 28 3.35 1.39 4.14
C PHE A 28 4.56 1.84 3.32
N GLU A 29 5.76 1.78 3.90
CA GLU A 29 7.00 2.10 3.20
C GLU A 29 7.31 1.08 2.10
N SER A 30 7.08 -0.20 2.36
CA SER A 30 7.29 -1.28 1.40
C SER A 30 6.44 -1.09 0.14
N VAL A 31 5.15 -0.76 0.32
CA VAL A 31 4.24 -0.45 -0.80
C VAL A 31 4.67 0.83 -1.53
N GLY A 32 5.11 1.86 -0.81
CA GLY A 32 5.64 3.10 -1.40
C GLY A 32 6.89 2.85 -2.27
N THR A 33 7.83 2.05 -1.76
CA THR A 33 9.04 1.65 -2.50
C THR A 33 8.70 0.84 -3.74
N ALA A 34 7.80 -0.14 -3.61
CA ALA A 34 7.32 -0.92 -4.75
C ALA A 34 6.68 -0.03 -5.82
N LYS A 35 5.83 0.93 -5.41
CA LYS A 35 5.22 1.91 -6.32
C LYS A 35 6.26 2.78 -7.02
N ALA A 36 7.28 3.27 -6.32
CA ALA A 36 8.35 4.05 -6.94
C ALA A 36 9.11 3.26 -8.01
N VAL A 37 9.42 1.99 -7.74
CA VAL A 37 10.07 1.10 -8.72
C VAL A 37 9.15 0.83 -9.91
N VAL A 38 7.86 0.59 -9.69
CA VAL A 38 6.89 0.36 -10.77
C VAL A 38 6.72 1.61 -11.64
N GLU A 39 6.58 2.79 -11.04
CA GLU A 39 6.49 4.06 -11.77
C GLU A 39 7.75 4.35 -12.59
N SER A 40 8.94 3.94 -12.12
CA SER A 40 10.18 4.08 -12.91
C SER A 40 10.18 3.28 -14.20
N LYS A 41 9.33 2.24 -14.31
CA LYS A 41 9.21 1.36 -15.47
C LYS A 41 7.99 1.69 -16.33
N CYS A 42 6.87 1.99 -15.69
CA CYS A 42 5.59 2.27 -16.35
C CYS A 42 4.82 3.39 -15.62
N PRO A 43 5.14 4.66 -15.91
CA PRO A 43 4.54 5.81 -15.22
C PRO A 43 3.02 5.88 -15.40
N GLY A 44 2.29 6.03 -14.29
CA GLY A 44 0.83 6.23 -14.28
C GLY A 44 0.00 5.01 -14.70
N VAL A 45 0.59 3.81 -14.77
CA VAL A 45 -0.09 2.61 -15.29
C VAL A 45 -0.68 1.75 -14.17
N VAL A 46 0.10 1.46 -13.12
CA VAL A 46 -0.28 0.46 -12.09
C VAL A 46 -0.82 1.16 -10.85
N SER A 47 -1.99 0.74 -10.37
CA SER A 47 -2.59 1.33 -9.16
C SER A 47 -1.92 0.84 -7.88
N CYS A 48 -2.00 1.62 -6.79
CA CYS A 48 -1.52 1.16 -5.48
C CYS A 48 -2.36 -0.02 -4.94
N ALA A 49 -3.62 -0.12 -5.34
CA ALA A 49 -4.49 -1.24 -4.98
C ALA A 49 -3.99 -2.56 -5.60
N ASP A 50 -3.56 -2.55 -6.87
CA ASP A 50 -2.99 -3.73 -7.52
C ASP A 50 -1.64 -4.13 -6.91
N ILE A 51 -0.81 -3.14 -6.52
CA ILE A 51 0.45 -3.40 -5.80
C ILE A 51 0.17 -4.12 -4.48
N LEU A 52 -0.82 -3.67 -3.71
CA LEU A 52 -1.22 -4.34 -2.46
C LEU A 52 -1.66 -5.79 -2.71
N ALA A 53 -2.51 -6.01 -3.71
CA ALA A 53 -3.00 -7.35 -4.05
C ALA A 53 -1.87 -8.30 -4.46
N ILE A 54 -0.94 -7.81 -5.29
CA ILE A 54 0.22 -8.57 -5.76
C ILE A 54 1.20 -8.84 -4.60
N ALA A 55 1.51 -7.82 -3.79
CA ALA A 55 2.44 -7.96 -2.67
C ALA A 55 1.91 -8.95 -1.62
N ALA A 56 0.62 -8.91 -1.29
CA ALA A 56 0.00 -9.87 -0.38
C ALA A 56 0.06 -11.30 -0.94
N ARG A 57 -0.21 -11.47 -2.25
CA ARG A 57 -0.10 -12.78 -2.92
C ARG A 57 1.34 -13.31 -2.88
N ASP A 58 2.33 -12.45 -3.10
CA ASP A 58 3.74 -12.82 -3.08
C ASP A 58 4.22 -13.14 -1.65
N PHE A 59 3.76 -12.40 -0.65
CA PHE A 59 4.07 -12.63 0.77
C PHE A 59 3.60 -13.99 1.29
N VAL A 60 2.44 -14.46 0.81
CA VAL A 60 1.93 -15.80 1.19
C VAL A 60 2.69 -16.92 0.47
N PHE A 61 3.19 -16.65 -0.74
CA PHE A 61 3.84 -17.65 -1.58
C PHE A 61 5.32 -17.87 -1.25
N LEU A 62 6.04 -16.82 -0.85
CA LEU A 62 7.48 -16.81 -0.58
C LEU A 62 7.81 -17.08 0.89
#